data_AF-A0AAV2TI47-F1
#
_entry.id   AF-A0AAV2TI47-F1
#
_cell.length_a   1.000
_cell.length_b   1.000
_cell.length_c   1.000
_cell.angle_alpha   90.00
_cell.angle_beta   90.00
_cell.angle_gamma   90.00
#
_symmetry.space_group_name_H-M   'P 1'
#
loop_
_entity.id
_entity.type
_entity.pdbx_description
1 polymer ?
#
loop_
_entity_poly.entity_id
_entity_poly.type
_entity_poly.pdbx_seq_one_letter_code
_entity_poly.pdbx_strand_id
1 'polypeptide(L)'
;MNSELPEYVLNRNMIAAVRKDNAGYIAGMVRSYPWLLDSLFYSERKDDTLGLFEHKWKPPVICLFTLFAYAINYASKRVISKLISLKADIYKSCFVADLMDDAGPEPSYRVKEMPPVSIISPFDEGFRLAAKVGYDLSRQFSVVTTIYHDKEARNFPVVYRGFWEFCLGVSKKMQHPKEMVEITNTILSNGYDTNVLLRQLDLFKLFSRYFHLIPGRGLQDADDVKDVIAFMNTMIRHGCCLTEKPVANGFNKVITELLRTKCHTDETREEMANLISCTAALSPDLTFSQKHDLSSIEAPPNSLEQLSLAAGCVRVIRPRIGGKRFYERVQRLNCKQGVKHCIIFGQKDPDEPKPELTPYRPTESVGDVTETTTSKTTTANQSPSQTNPSTN
;
A
#
# COMPACT_ATOMS: atom_id res chain seq x y z
N MET A 1 -10.09 -0.15 46.07
CA MET A 1 -9.70 -1.10 45.02
C MET A 1 -8.50 -0.49 44.31
N ASN A 2 -7.32 -1.07 44.47
CA ASN A 2 -6.13 -0.68 43.70
C ASN A 2 -6.29 -1.30 42.31
N SER A 3 -7.04 -0.64 41.42
CA SER A 3 -6.73 -0.77 40.01
C SER A 3 -5.31 -0.20 39.88
N GLU A 4 -4.31 -1.07 39.73
CA GLU A 4 -2.95 -0.62 39.40
C GLU A 4 -2.97 -0.10 37.97
N LEU A 5 -3.56 1.08 37.80
CA LEU A 5 -3.33 1.88 36.62
C LEU A 5 -1.82 2.09 36.52
N PRO A 6 -1.25 1.99 35.31
CA PRO A 6 0.16 2.26 35.12
C PRO A 6 0.46 3.69 35.57
N GLU A 7 1.69 3.93 36.02
CA GLU A 7 2.13 5.26 36.45
C GLU A 7 1.82 6.31 35.37
N TYR A 8 1.19 7.40 35.79
CA TYR A 8 0.72 8.45 34.90
C TYR A 8 0.98 9.84 35.45
N VAL A 9 0.89 10.82 34.55
CA VAL A 9 1.20 12.22 34.79
C VAL A 9 -0.06 13.05 34.65
N LEU A 10 -0.31 13.90 35.66
CA LEU A 10 -1.34 14.92 35.63
C LEU A 10 -0.75 16.23 35.11
N ASN A 11 -0.63 16.37 33.79
CA ASN A 11 -0.15 17.60 33.17
C ASN A 11 -1.03 18.04 32.00
N ARG A 12 -2.11 18.74 32.34
CA ARG A 12 -3.08 19.29 31.37
C ARG A 12 -2.46 20.30 30.42
N ASN A 13 -1.43 21.03 30.85
CA ASN A 13 -0.74 22.02 30.03
C ASN A 13 0.01 21.37 28.86
N MET A 14 0.64 20.22 29.09
CA MET A 14 1.26 19.46 28.01
C MET A 14 0.24 18.93 27.01
N ILE A 15 -0.87 18.34 27.47
CA ILE A 15 -1.94 17.89 26.56
C ILE A 15 -2.51 19.07 25.75
N ALA A 16 -2.74 20.21 26.39
CA ALA A 16 -3.21 21.43 25.72
C ALA A 16 -2.19 21.96 24.70
N ALA A 17 -0.89 21.87 25.01
CA ALA A 17 0.17 22.25 24.08
C ALA A 17 0.25 21.30 22.87
N VAL A 18 0.05 19.99 23.07
CA VAL A 18 -0.09 19.04 21.97
C VAL A 18 -1.26 19.44 21.08
N ARG A 19 -2.46 19.64 21.66
CA ARG A 19 -3.67 20.04 20.92
C ARG A 19 -3.48 21.34 20.11
N LYS A 20 -2.68 22.28 20.62
CA LYS A 20 -2.34 23.54 19.94
C LYS A 20 -1.15 23.43 18.96
N ASP A 21 -0.66 22.21 18.72
CA ASP A 21 0.54 21.90 17.92
C ASP A 21 1.80 22.69 18.33
N ASN A 22 1.95 22.96 19.63
CA ASN A 22 3.06 23.74 20.19
C ASN A 22 4.29 22.85 20.45
N ALA A 23 4.99 22.49 19.39
CA ALA A 23 6.19 21.66 19.44
C ALA A 23 7.34 22.28 20.25
N GLY A 24 7.44 23.62 20.31
CA GLY A 24 8.48 24.32 21.07
C GLY A 24 8.36 24.09 22.57
N TYR A 25 7.13 24.24 23.09
CA TYR A 25 6.85 23.97 24.50
C TYR A 25 7.09 22.50 24.86
N ILE A 26 6.59 21.56 24.04
CA ILE A 26 6.79 20.12 24.27
C ILE A 26 8.29 19.78 24.30
N ALA A 27 9.07 20.32 23.36
CA ALA A 27 10.51 20.11 23.34
C ALA A 27 11.22 20.68 24.58
N GLY A 28 10.82 21.87 25.03
CA GLY A 28 11.38 22.48 26.24
C GLY A 28 11.10 21.65 27.49
N MET A 29 9.86 21.16 27.63
CA MET A 29 9.45 20.32 28.75
C MET A 29 10.19 18.97 28.75
N VAL A 30 10.24 18.27 27.61
CA VAL A 30 10.94 16.98 27.51
C VAL A 30 12.45 17.13 27.73
N ARG A 31 13.06 18.23 27.27
CA ARG A 31 14.50 18.48 27.55
C ARG A 31 14.77 18.68 29.04
N SER A 32 13.86 19.37 29.73
CA SER A 32 13.98 19.64 31.17
C SER A 32 13.66 18.38 31.99
N TYR A 33 12.74 17.56 31.49
CA TYR A 33 12.25 16.34 32.15
C TYR A 33 12.15 15.20 31.13
N PRO A 34 13.25 14.50 30.81
CA PRO A 34 13.29 13.49 29.74
C PRO A 34 12.29 12.33 29.91
N TRP A 35 11.97 11.99 31.16
CA TRP A 35 11.00 10.93 31.49
C TRP A 35 9.58 11.22 30.99
N LEU A 36 9.23 12.48 30.71
CA LEU A 36 7.93 12.87 30.15
C LEU A 36 7.69 12.35 28.72
N LEU A 37 8.75 11.97 28.00
CA LEU A 37 8.66 11.56 26.59
C LEU A 37 7.75 10.35 26.38
N ASP A 38 7.93 9.32 27.22
CA ASP A 38 7.21 8.04 27.13
C ASP A 38 6.23 7.83 28.31
N SER A 39 5.99 8.89 29.07
CA SER A 39 5.01 8.91 30.16
C SER A 39 3.58 8.84 29.62
N LEU A 40 2.70 8.26 30.44
CA LEU A 40 1.26 8.29 30.20
C LEU A 40 0.66 9.53 30.82
N PHE A 41 -0.15 10.27 30.06
CA PHE A 41 -0.83 11.47 30.52
C PHE A 41 -2.30 11.17 30.70
N TYR A 42 -2.83 11.54 31.86
CA TYR A 42 -4.24 11.34 32.20
C TYR A 42 -5.13 12.41 31.57
N SER A 43 -6.20 11.98 30.91
CA SER A 43 -7.34 12.83 30.56
C SER A 43 -8.66 12.11 30.76
N GLU A 44 -9.66 12.84 31.22
CA GLU A 44 -11.04 12.38 31.25
C GLU A 44 -11.80 12.97 30.06
N ARG A 45 -12.61 12.13 29.42
CA ARG A 45 -13.44 12.48 28.27
C ARG A 45 -14.91 12.28 28.61
N LYS A 46 -15.73 13.23 28.13
CA LYS A 46 -17.19 13.21 28.23
C LYS A 46 -17.86 12.75 26.94
N ASP A 47 -17.11 12.78 25.85
CA ASP A 47 -17.43 12.24 24.54
C ASP A 47 -17.30 10.72 24.54
N ASP A 48 -18.21 10.06 23.82
CA ASP A 48 -18.27 8.62 23.60
C ASP A 48 -17.45 8.16 22.38
N THR A 49 -16.83 9.10 21.66
CA THR A 49 -16.08 8.86 20.43
C THR A 49 -14.58 8.95 20.67
N LEU A 50 -14.01 7.82 21.07
CA LEU A 50 -12.57 7.60 21.17
C LEU A 50 -12.23 6.27 20.48
N GLY A 51 -11.04 6.14 19.91
CA GLY A 51 -10.72 5.09 18.92
C GLY A 51 -11.03 3.62 19.26
N LEU A 52 -10.80 2.79 18.24
CA LEU A 52 -11.39 1.46 17.93
C LEU A 52 -12.77 1.57 17.26
N PHE A 53 -12.73 1.97 15.98
CA PHE A 53 -13.75 2.65 15.17
C PHE A 53 -15.22 2.22 15.33
N GLU A 54 -16.03 3.19 15.81
CA GLU A 54 -17.45 3.16 16.21
C GLU A 54 -17.76 2.53 17.57
N HIS A 55 -16.74 2.15 18.34
CA HIS A 55 -16.93 1.71 19.71
C HIS A 55 -17.49 2.85 20.57
N LYS A 56 -18.68 2.64 21.15
CA LYS A 56 -19.30 3.58 22.07
C LYS A 56 -18.75 3.35 23.47
N TRP A 57 -18.06 4.36 23.99
CA TRP A 57 -17.54 4.38 25.35
C TRP A 57 -18.57 4.96 26.30
N LYS A 58 -18.72 4.39 27.49
CA LYS A 58 -19.63 4.93 28.50
C LYS A 58 -18.89 5.91 29.41
N PRO A 59 -19.31 7.19 29.48
CA PRO A 59 -18.69 8.15 30.38
C PRO A 59 -18.81 7.76 31.86
N PRO A 60 -17.83 8.10 32.72
CA PRO A 60 -16.60 8.81 32.38
C PRO A 60 -15.58 7.91 31.65
N VAL A 61 -14.99 8.42 30.57
CA VAL A 61 -13.95 7.71 29.81
C VAL A 61 -12.58 8.20 30.26
N ILE A 62 -11.80 7.32 30.87
CA ILE A 62 -10.45 7.62 31.34
C ILE A 62 -9.46 7.21 30.26
N CYS A 63 -8.59 8.15 29.86
CA CYS A 63 -7.53 7.90 28.88
C CYS A 63 -6.17 8.11 29.54
N LEU A 64 -5.28 7.15 29.39
CA LEU A 64 -3.86 7.25 29.72
C LEU A 64 -3.06 7.09 28.43
N PHE A 65 -2.72 8.21 27.80
CA PHE A 65 -2.07 8.23 26.49
C PHE A 65 -0.69 8.85 26.56
N THR A 66 0.23 8.37 25.73
CA THR A 66 1.49 9.07 25.50
C THR A 66 1.27 10.40 24.79
N LEU A 67 2.25 11.30 24.85
CA LEU A 67 2.22 12.53 24.04
C LEU A 67 2.10 12.22 22.55
N PHE A 68 2.69 11.11 22.10
CA PHE A 68 2.62 10.67 20.72
C PHE A 68 1.20 10.26 20.33
N ALA A 69 0.51 9.49 21.18
CA ALA A 69 -0.89 9.14 20.97
C ALA A 69 -1.81 10.36 20.93
N TYR A 70 -1.64 11.33 21.85
CA TYR A 70 -2.38 12.61 21.76
C TYR A 70 -2.06 13.38 20.48
N ALA A 71 -0.79 13.42 20.07
CA ALA A 71 -0.38 14.17 18.88
C ALA A 71 -0.95 13.55 17.60
N ILE A 72 -1.03 12.22 17.52
CA ILE A 72 -1.71 11.50 16.45
C ILE A 72 -3.22 11.79 16.48
N ASN A 73 -3.86 11.65 17.63
CA ASN A 73 -5.30 11.86 17.80
C ASN A 73 -5.73 13.30 17.46
N TYR A 74 -4.88 14.29 17.74
CA TYR A 74 -5.11 15.70 17.40
C TYR A 74 -4.45 16.15 16.08
N ALA A 75 -3.92 15.23 15.28
CA ALA A 75 -3.21 15.51 14.02
C ALA A 75 -2.13 16.62 14.14
N SER A 76 -1.43 16.69 15.29
CA SER A 76 -0.48 17.73 15.65
C SER A 76 0.87 17.52 14.96
N LYS A 77 0.95 17.87 13.68
CA LYS A 77 2.09 17.57 12.79
C LYS A 77 3.45 18.02 13.33
N ARG A 78 3.57 19.24 13.88
CA ARG A 78 4.86 19.75 14.38
C ARG A 78 5.26 19.00 15.64
N VAL A 79 4.30 18.72 16.52
CA VAL A 79 4.54 17.95 17.75
C VAL A 79 4.95 16.53 17.41
N ILE A 80 4.25 15.83 16.52
CA ILE A 80 4.63 14.49 16.04
C ILE A 80 6.09 14.50 15.56
N SER A 81 6.40 15.40 14.60
CA SER A 81 7.75 15.55 14.03
C SER A 81 8.81 15.76 15.12
N LYS A 82 8.46 16.53 16.15
CA LYS A 82 9.36 16.81 17.26
C LYS A 82 9.56 15.62 18.18
N LEU A 83 8.49 14.90 18.54
CA LEU A 83 8.56 13.70 19.37
C LEU A 83 9.44 12.62 18.72
N ILE A 84 9.36 12.45 17.40
CA ILE A 84 10.25 11.53 16.66
C ILE A 84 11.71 11.98 16.74
N SER A 85 11.98 13.27 16.55
CA SER A 85 13.35 13.80 16.68
C SER A 85 13.92 13.58 18.09
N LEU A 86 13.05 13.47 19.09
CA LEU A 86 13.38 13.17 20.48
C LEU A 86 13.40 11.66 20.77
N LYS A 87 13.14 10.81 19.77
CA LYS A 87 13.11 9.34 19.86
C LYS A 87 12.01 8.79 20.80
N ALA A 88 10.83 9.41 20.80
CA ALA A 88 9.65 8.86 21.49
C ALA A 88 9.36 7.43 21.02
N ASP A 89 8.98 6.54 21.94
CA ASP A 89 8.54 5.20 21.59
C ASP A 89 7.13 5.25 20.99
N ILE A 90 7.06 5.14 19.66
CA ILE A 90 5.81 5.17 18.91
C ILE A 90 4.92 3.96 19.16
N TYR A 91 5.44 2.88 19.77
CA TYR A 91 4.70 1.65 20.08
C TYR A 91 4.30 1.55 21.55
N LYS A 92 4.65 2.54 22.38
CA LYS A 92 4.34 2.54 23.81
C LYS A 92 2.83 2.39 24.05
N SER A 93 2.46 1.38 24.83
CA SER A 93 1.07 1.08 25.17
C SER A 93 0.33 2.28 25.74
N CYS A 94 -0.91 2.43 25.33
CA CYS A 94 -1.88 3.42 25.78
C CYS A 94 -3.09 2.70 26.39
N PHE A 95 -3.80 3.36 27.28
CA PHE A 95 -4.92 2.75 28.01
C PHE A 95 -6.18 3.60 27.90
N VAL A 96 -7.32 2.94 27.69
CA VAL A 96 -8.65 3.55 27.76
C VAL A 96 -9.49 2.72 28.70
N ALA A 97 -10.18 3.38 29.64
CA ALA A 97 -11.08 2.72 30.57
C ALA A 97 -12.46 3.37 30.58
N ASP A 98 -13.49 2.53 30.71
CA ASP A 98 -14.89 2.95 30.82
C ASP A 98 -15.72 1.99 31.68
N LEU A 99 -16.92 2.45 32.05
CA LEU A 99 -17.89 1.64 32.78
C LEU A 99 -18.67 0.72 31.84
N MET A 100 -18.95 -0.51 32.26
CA MET A 100 -19.81 -1.44 31.52
C MET A 100 -21.26 -1.38 32.03
N ASP A 101 -22.22 -1.46 31.12
CA ASP A 101 -23.66 -1.59 31.40
C ASP A 101 -23.99 -3.06 31.71
N ASP A 102 -23.54 -3.58 32.84
CA ASP A 102 -23.99 -4.88 33.31
C ASP A 102 -25.13 -4.70 34.31
N ALA A 103 -26.23 -5.44 34.10
CA ALA A 103 -27.41 -5.47 34.97
C ALA A 103 -27.14 -6.15 36.35
N GLY A 104 -25.87 -6.34 36.69
CA GLY A 104 -25.44 -6.91 37.96
C GLY A 104 -25.48 -5.90 39.10
N PRO A 105 -25.47 -6.37 40.36
CA PRO A 105 -25.49 -5.50 41.53
C PRO A 105 -24.19 -4.68 41.71
N GLU A 106 -23.10 -5.06 41.03
CA GLU A 106 -21.77 -4.46 41.21
C GLU A 106 -21.25 -3.80 39.92
N PRO A 107 -20.62 -2.62 40.01
CA PRO A 107 -20.13 -1.90 38.85
C PRO A 107 -18.98 -2.65 38.21
N SER A 108 -19.11 -2.87 36.91
CA SER A 108 -18.11 -3.55 36.10
C SER A 108 -17.39 -2.51 35.23
N TYR A 109 -16.08 -2.63 35.08
CA TYR A 109 -15.31 -1.68 34.28
C TYR A 109 -14.38 -2.41 33.33
N ARG A 110 -14.14 -1.76 32.19
CA ARG A 110 -13.29 -2.28 31.13
C ARG A 110 -12.07 -1.39 31.01
N VAL A 111 -10.90 -2.01 30.86
CA VAL A 111 -9.66 -1.34 30.49
C VAL A 111 -9.15 -1.97 29.20
N LYS A 112 -8.85 -1.16 28.19
CA LYS A 112 -8.18 -1.60 26.96
C LYS A 112 -6.77 -1.07 26.91
N GLU A 113 -5.81 -1.97 26.83
CA GLU A 113 -4.42 -1.68 26.46
C GLU A 113 -4.25 -1.81 24.95
N MET A 114 -3.74 -0.76 24.30
CA MET A 114 -3.59 -0.71 22.84
C MET A 114 -2.45 0.22 22.43
N PRO A 115 -1.82 0.01 21.26
CA PRO A 115 -0.81 0.93 20.76
C PRO A 115 -1.42 2.24 20.23
N PRO A 116 -0.63 3.33 20.06
CA PRO A 116 -1.14 4.62 19.62
C PRO A 116 -1.92 4.61 18.30
N VAL A 117 -1.51 3.77 17.34
CA VAL A 117 -2.18 3.66 16.03
C VAL A 117 -3.60 3.14 16.14
N SER A 118 -3.97 2.47 17.24
CA SER A 118 -5.32 1.93 17.43
C SER A 118 -6.36 2.99 17.79
N ILE A 119 -5.93 4.22 18.07
CA ILE A 119 -6.78 5.32 18.53
C ILE A 119 -7.39 6.11 17.34
N ILE A 120 -6.92 5.87 16.11
CA ILE A 120 -7.19 6.69 14.91
C ILE A 120 -7.66 5.86 13.71
N SER A 121 -8.55 6.46 12.91
CA SER A 121 -9.18 5.81 11.77
C SER A 121 -8.15 5.67 10.66
N PRO A 122 -8.21 4.64 9.80
CA PRO A 122 -7.43 4.63 8.57
C PRO A 122 -7.66 5.88 7.70
N PHE A 123 -8.80 6.57 7.87
CA PHE A 123 -9.16 7.77 7.12
C PHE A 123 -8.73 9.09 7.79
N ASP A 124 -8.26 9.06 9.05
CA ASP A 124 -7.90 10.27 9.79
C ASP A 124 -6.53 10.82 9.35
N GLU A 125 -6.35 12.14 9.47
CA GLU A 125 -5.05 12.76 9.21
C GLU A 125 -3.95 12.22 10.13
N GLY A 126 -4.30 11.91 11.39
CA GLY A 126 -3.41 11.28 12.35
C GLY A 126 -2.76 9.99 11.84
N PHE A 127 -3.53 9.16 11.12
CA PHE A 127 -3.03 7.92 10.52
C PHE A 127 -1.99 8.18 9.45
N ARG A 128 -2.31 9.08 8.52
CA ARG A 128 -1.37 9.49 7.47
C ARG A 128 -0.08 10.03 8.06
N LEU A 129 -0.17 10.83 9.12
CA LEU A 129 1.00 11.37 9.81
C LEU A 129 1.81 10.26 10.47
N ALA A 130 1.18 9.33 11.19
CA ALA A 130 1.84 8.17 11.81
C ALA A 130 2.60 7.33 10.78
N ALA A 131 1.96 7.00 9.66
CA ALA A 131 2.57 6.22 8.59
C ALA A 131 3.70 7.00 7.88
N LYS A 132 3.54 8.31 7.70
CA LYS A 132 4.56 9.19 7.11
C LYS A 132 5.85 9.17 7.93
N VAL A 133 5.72 9.17 9.25
CA VAL A 133 6.84 9.29 10.18
C VAL A 133 7.53 7.97 10.55
N GLY A 134 7.06 6.86 9.97
CA GLY A 134 7.74 5.58 10.07
C GLY A 134 7.07 4.57 11.00
N TYR A 135 5.82 4.79 11.41
CA TYR A 135 5.03 3.74 12.04
C TYR A 135 4.96 2.54 11.08
N ASP A 136 5.49 1.39 11.50
CA ASP A 136 5.38 0.16 10.73
C ASP A 136 3.98 -0.43 10.93
N LEU A 137 3.11 -0.15 9.97
CA LEU A 137 1.73 -0.61 9.95
C LEU A 137 1.61 -2.12 9.71
N SER A 138 2.67 -2.73 9.17
CA SER A 138 2.72 -4.17 8.90
C SER A 138 3.20 -4.99 10.11
N ARG A 139 3.62 -4.32 11.19
CA ARG A 139 4.05 -4.97 12.43
C ARG A 139 2.84 -5.57 13.15
N GLN A 140 2.99 -6.79 13.65
CA GLN A 140 2.02 -7.43 14.53
C GLN A 140 1.92 -6.67 15.86
N PHE A 141 0.70 -6.52 16.39
CA PHE A 141 0.45 -5.94 17.70
C PHE A 141 -0.78 -6.58 18.35
N SER A 142 -0.90 -6.41 19.66
CA SER A 142 -2.04 -6.91 20.43
C SER A 142 -2.86 -5.77 21.03
N VAL A 143 -4.16 -6.01 21.17
CA VAL A 143 -5.06 -5.21 22.00
C VAL A 143 -5.54 -6.11 23.13
N VAL A 144 -5.32 -5.71 24.36
CA VAL A 144 -5.75 -6.48 25.54
C VAL A 144 -6.94 -5.78 26.16
N THR A 145 -8.08 -6.45 26.18
CA THR A 145 -9.25 -5.99 26.92
C THR A 145 -9.27 -6.69 28.27
N THR A 146 -9.19 -5.93 29.35
CA THR A 146 -9.35 -6.43 30.71
C THR A 146 -10.72 -6.01 31.22
N ILE A 147 -11.53 -6.97 31.64
CA ILE A 147 -12.81 -6.71 32.30
C ILE A 147 -12.64 -7.01 33.78
N TYR A 148 -12.99 -6.03 34.61
CA TYR A 148 -12.95 -6.13 36.05
C TYR A 148 -14.38 -6.24 36.58
N HIS A 149 -14.61 -7.31 37.35
CA HIS A 149 -15.85 -7.55 38.09
C HIS A 149 -15.45 -7.79 39.56
N ASP A 150 -15.82 -6.86 40.43
CA ASP A 150 -15.42 -6.85 41.85
C ASP A 150 -13.89 -7.04 42.04
N LYS A 151 -13.46 -8.24 42.47
CA LYS A 151 -12.06 -8.61 42.71
C LYS A 151 -11.44 -9.45 41.61
N GLU A 152 -12.22 -9.86 40.62
CA GLU A 152 -11.74 -10.65 39.48
C GLU A 152 -11.39 -9.74 38.29
N ALA A 153 -10.26 -10.03 37.66
CA ALA A 153 -9.87 -9.44 36.39
C ALA A 153 -9.75 -10.54 35.33
N ARG A 154 -10.42 -10.36 34.19
CA ARG A 154 -10.36 -11.29 33.05
C ARG A 154 -9.78 -10.60 31.84
N ASN A 155 -8.73 -11.20 31.29
CA ASN A 155 -7.99 -10.67 30.14
C ASN A 155 -8.43 -11.36 28.86
N PHE A 156 -8.73 -10.57 27.85
CA PHE A 156 -9.10 -10.98 26.50
C PHE A 156 -8.10 -10.39 25.51
N PRO A 157 -6.94 -11.02 25.31
CA PRO A 157 -5.95 -10.56 24.35
C PRO A 157 -6.39 -10.92 22.93
N VAL A 158 -6.33 -9.95 22.02
CA VAL A 158 -6.51 -10.16 20.58
C VAL A 158 -5.24 -9.72 19.87
N VAL A 159 -4.69 -10.59 19.03
CA VAL A 159 -3.45 -10.32 18.29
C VAL A 159 -3.79 -10.11 16.82
N TYR A 160 -3.35 -8.99 16.27
CA TYR A 160 -3.54 -8.62 14.86
C TYR A 160 -2.21 -8.70 14.12
N ARG A 161 -2.18 -9.34 12.96
CA ARG A 161 -0.97 -9.50 12.12
C ARG A 161 -0.48 -8.18 11.52
N GLY A 162 -1.33 -7.17 11.51
CA GLY A 162 -1.03 -5.82 11.06
C GLY A 162 -2.26 -4.92 11.10
N PHE A 163 -2.06 -3.65 10.75
CA PHE A 163 -3.11 -2.63 10.83
C PHE A 163 -4.33 -2.92 9.94
N TRP A 164 -4.14 -3.58 8.80
CA TRP A 164 -5.24 -3.95 7.90
C TRP A 164 -6.22 -4.94 8.55
N GLU A 165 -5.70 -6.00 9.18
CA GLU A 165 -6.54 -6.99 9.88
C GLU A 165 -7.23 -6.38 11.08
N PHE A 166 -6.54 -5.47 11.77
CA PHE A 166 -7.11 -4.68 12.85
C PHE A 166 -8.33 -3.86 12.41
N CYS A 167 -8.25 -3.15 11.27
CA CYS A 167 -9.39 -2.40 10.74
C CYS A 167 -10.63 -3.30 10.55
N LEU A 168 -10.45 -4.47 9.93
CA LEU A 168 -11.55 -5.43 9.73
C LEU A 168 -12.07 -6.05 11.02
N GLY A 169 -11.19 -6.28 11.99
CA GLY A 169 -11.55 -6.89 13.27
C GLY A 169 -12.33 -5.96 14.19
N VAL A 170 -12.13 -4.65 14.06
CA VAL A 170 -12.69 -3.65 14.98
C VAL A 170 -14.02 -3.07 14.48
N SER A 171 -14.21 -2.90 13.18
CA SER A 171 -15.44 -2.32 12.63
C SER A 171 -16.13 -3.25 11.65
N LYS A 172 -17.41 -3.56 11.90
CA LYS A 172 -18.24 -4.35 10.98
C LYS A 172 -18.47 -3.63 9.66
N LYS A 173 -18.54 -2.30 9.66
CA LYS A 173 -18.70 -1.50 8.44
C LYS A 173 -17.55 -1.77 7.46
N MET A 174 -16.34 -1.91 7.98
CA MET A 174 -15.13 -2.18 7.19
C MET A 174 -15.11 -3.58 6.56
N GLN A 175 -16.03 -4.47 6.94
CA GLN A 175 -16.17 -5.80 6.36
C GLN A 175 -17.01 -5.82 5.08
N HIS A 176 -17.64 -4.70 4.71
CA HIS A 176 -18.33 -4.57 3.43
C HIS A 176 -17.32 -4.44 2.27
N PRO A 177 -17.59 -5.05 1.09
CA PRO A 177 -16.71 -5.02 -0.08
C PRO A 177 -16.13 -3.65 -0.44
N LYS A 178 -16.99 -2.66 -0.69
CA LYS A 178 -16.60 -1.28 -1.08
C LYS A 178 -15.67 -0.63 -0.05
N GLU A 179 -16.03 -0.71 1.22
CA GLU A 179 -15.26 -0.16 2.33
C GLU A 179 -13.90 -0.89 2.48
N MET A 180 -13.89 -2.22 2.27
CA MET A 180 -12.67 -3.00 2.31
C MET A 180 -11.70 -2.59 1.19
N VAL A 181 -12.19 -2.34 -0.02
CA VAL A 181 -11.37 -1.80 -1.13
C VAL A 181 -10.80 -0.43 -0.75
N GLU A 182 -11.63 0.46 -0.21
CA GLU A 182 -11.24 1.82 0.15
C GLU A 182 -10.16 1.85 1.25
N ILE A 183 -10.35 1.08 2.32
CA ILE A 183 -9.40 0.96 3.42
C ILE A 183 -8.09 0.36 2.93
N THR A 184 -8.18 -0.66 2.08
CA THR A 184 -7.01 -1.30 1.51
C THR A 184 -6.20 -0.31 0.68
N ASN A 185 -6.84 0.44 -0.21
CA ASN A 185 -6.17 1.48 -0.99
C ASN A 185 -5.57 2.57 -0.10
N THR A 186 -6.30 2.98 0.95
CA THR A 186 -5.85 4.01 1.91
C THR A 186 -4.60 3.57 2.67
N ILE A 187 -4.60 2.36 3.23
CA ILE A 187 -3.49 1.83 4.02
C ILE A 187 -2.24 1.60 3.15
N LEU A 188 -2.40 1.03 1.95
CA LEU A 188 -1.30 0.83 1.01
C LEU A 188 -0.70 2.15 0.52
N SER A 189 -1.54 3.14 0.21
CA SER A 189 -1.10 4.49 -0.18
C SER A 189 -0.28 5.18 0.92
N ASN A 190 -0.54 4.85 2.19
CA ASN A 190 0.20 5.39 3.33
C ASN A 190 1.48 4.61 3.66
N GLY A 191 1.81 3.58 2.88
CA GLY A 191 3.08 2.86 2.99
C GLY A 191 3.03 1.58 3.80
N TYR A 192 1.87 0.93 3.88
CA TYR A 192 1.82 -0.49 4.19
C TYR A 192 2.39 -1.30 3.01
N ASP A 193 3.15 -2.36 3.29
CA ASP A 193 3.73 -3.18 2.23
C ASP A 193 2.70 -4.18 1.67
N THR A 194 2.33 -4.03 0.41
CA THR A 194 1.37 -4.90 -0.29
C THR A 194 1.79 -6.37 -0.31
N ASN A 195 3.10 -6.65 -0.39
CA ASN A 195 3.60 -8.03 -0.40
C ASN A 195 3.59 -8.66 0.99
N VAL A 196 3.72 -7.85 2.06
CA VAL A 196 3.46 -8.35 3.42
C VAL A 196 1.97 -8.68 3.59
N LEU A 197 1.09 -7.79 3.12
CA LEU A 197 -0.36 -8.03 3.17
C LEU A 197 -0.75 -9.32 2.44
N LEU A 198 -0.35 -9.47 1.17
CA LEU A 198 -0.71 -10.62 0.35
C LEU A 198 -0.14 -11.95 0.88
N ARG A 199 0.97 -11.94 1.61
CA ARG A 199 1.48 -13.14 2.31
C ARG A 199 0.64 -13.54 3.52
N GLN A 200 -0.07 -12.58 4.12
CA GLN A 200 -0.95 -12.82 5.28
C GLN A 200 -2.38 -13.18 4.87
N LEU A 201 -2.78 -12.88 3.63
CA LEU A 201 -4.13 -13.09 3.11
C LEU A 201 -4.27 -14.34 2.26
N ASP A 202 -5.38 -15.05 2.47
CA ASP A 202 -5.90 -16.01 1.49
C ASP A 202 -7.02 -15.29 0.72
N LEU A 203 -6.69 -14.74 -0.45
CA LEU A 203 -7.62 -13.95 -1.26
C LEU A 203 -8.91 -14.70 -1.57
N PHE A 204 -8.81 -16.02 -1.81
CA PHE A 204 -9.97 -16.83 -2.11
C PHE A 204 -10.91 -16.92 -0.90
N LYS A 205 -10.38 -17.20 0.30
CA LYS A 205 -11.19 -17.20 1.53
C LYS A 205 -11.75 -15.82 1.86
N LEU A 206 -10.98 -14.75 1.58
CA LEU A 206 -11.42 -13.38 1.78
C LEU A 206 -12.65 -13.08 0.92
N PHE A 207 -12.57 -13.35 -0.38
CA PHE A 207 -13.65 -13.09 -1.32
C PHE A 207 -14.85 -14.00 -1.10
N SER A 208 -14.65 -15.26 -0.71
CA SER A 208 -15.77 -16.13 -0.32
C SER A 208 -16.49 -15.65 0.94
N ARG A 209 -15.78 -15.02 1.88
CA ARG A 209 -16.36 -14.56 3.14
C ARG A 209 -17.08 -13.22 3.01
N TYR A 210 -16.54 -12.30 2.23
CA TYR A 210 -17.00 -10.90 2.22
C TYR A 210 -17.59 -10.43 0.89
N PHE A 211 -17.29 -11.10 -0.22
CA PHE A 211 -17.69 -10.69 -1.58
C PHE A 211 -18.55 -11.77 -2.27
N HIS A 212 -19.20 -12.65 -1.49
CA HIS A 212 -20.09 -13.71 -1.98
C HIS A 212 -19.51 -14.60 -3.11
N LEU A 213 -18.19 -14.78 -3.15
CA LEU A 213 -17.53 -15.68 -4.12
C LEU A 213 -17.84 -17.14 -3.78
N ILE A 214 -18.58 -17.81 -4.67
CA ILE A 214 -18.94 -19.22 -4.49
C ILE A 214 -17.98 -20.10 -5.29
N PRO A 215 -17.21 -21.00 -4.64
CA PRO A 215 -16.28 -21.89 -5.32
C PRO A 215 -16.96 -22.71 -6.44
N GLY A 216 -16.41 -22.63 -7.65
CA GLY A 216 -16.92 -23.34 -8.83
C GLY A 216 -18.10 -22.67 -9.53
N ARG A 217 -18.69 -21.62 -8.94
CA ARG A 217 -19.81 -20.87 -9.53
C ARG A 217 -19.48 -19.40 -9.81
N GLY A 218 -18.32 -18.91 -9.36
CA GLY A 218 -17.96 -17.50 -9.45
C GLY A 218 -18.82 -16.59 -8.57
N LEU A 219 -18.84 -15.31 -8.93
CA LEU A 219 -19.64 -14.27 -8.28
C LEU A 219 -21.07 -14.28 -8.85
N GLN A 220 -22.04 -13.88 -8.03
CA GLN A 220 -23.45 -13.85 -8.43
C GLN A 220 -23.99 -12.42 -8.58
N ASP A 221 -23.31 -11.42 -8.01
CA ASP A 221 -23.67 -10.01 -8.07
C ASP A 221 -22.64 -9.21 -8.87
N ALA A 222 -23.10 -8.29 -9.72
CA ALA A 222 -22.25 -7.47 -10.57
C ALA A 222 -21.46 -6.44 -9.76
N ASP A 223 -22.02 -5.95 -8.65
CA ASP A 223 -21.32 -5.03 -7.75
C ASP A 223 -20.13 -5.73 -7.06
N ASP A 224 -20.32 -6.97 -6.59
CA ASP A 224 -19.23 -7.78 -6.03
C ASP A 224 -18.12 -8.04 -7.07
N VAL A 225 -18.46 -8.21 -8.35
CA VAL A 225 -17.48 -8.35 -9.44
C VAL A 225 -16.62 -7.10 -9.55
N LYS A 226 -17.24 -5.92 -9.59
CA LYS A 226 -16.53 -4.64 -9.63
C LYS A 226 -15.62 -4.49 -8.42
N ASP A 227 -16.12 -4.78 -7.22
CA ASP A 227 -15.35 -4.62 -5.99
C ASP A 227 -14.16 -5.60 -5.89
N VAL A 228 -14.31 -6.85 -6.34
CA VAL A 228 -13.20 -7.81 -6.42
C VAL A 228 -12.15 -7.34 -7.43
N ILE A 229 -12.57 -6.89 -8.62
CA ILE A 229 -11.66 -6.36 -9.64
C ILE A 229 -10.91 -5.14 -9.11
N ALA A 230 -11.62 -4.21 -8.46
CA ALA A 230 -11.04 -3.02 -7.84
C ALA A 230 -10.04 -3.36 -6.74
N PHE A 231 -10.34 -4.37 -5.90
CA PHE A 231 -9.42 -4.86 -4.87
C PHE A 231 -8.13 -5.39 -5.49
N MET A 232 -8.24 -6.25 -6.53
CA MET A 232 -7.08 -6.83 -7.20
C MET A 232 -6.25 -5.77 -7.94
N ASN A 233 -6.90 -4.84 -8.63
CA ASN A 233 -6.22 -3.71 -9.29
C ASN A 233 -5.51 -2.80 -8.29
N THR A 234 -6.09 -2.60 -7.10
CA THR A 234 -5.44 -1.88 -6.00
C THR A 234 -4.13 -2.56 -5.59
N MET A 235 -4.11 -3.89 -5.46
CA MET A 235 -2.88 -4.65 -5.17
C MET A 235 -1.83 -4.49 -6.27
N ILE A 236 -2.24 -4.57 -7.54
CA ILE A 236 -1.35 -4.40 -8.69
C ILE A 236 -0.73 -3.01 -8.69
N ARG A 237 -1.55 -1.96 -8.52
CA ARG A 237 -1.12 -0.55 -8.50
C ARG A 237 -0.11 -0.27 -7.39
N HIS A 238 -0.24 -0.96 -6.25
CA HIS A 238 0.65 -0.82 -5.10
C HIS A 238 1.83 -1.79 -5.11
N GLY A 239 2.12 -2.44 -6.24
CA GLY A 239 3.38 -3.15 -6.43
C GLY A 239 3.36 -4.59 -5.93
N CYS A 240 2.22 -5.28 -6.00
CA CYS A 240 2.20 -6.71 -5.72
C CYS A 240 3.22 -7.47 -6.59
N CYS A 241 3.84 -8.48 -5.98
CA CYS A 241 4.92 -9.26 -6.53
C CYS A 241 4.41 -10.66 -6.89
N LEU A 242 3.96 -10.82 -8.14
CA LEU A 242 3.45 -12.10 -8.64
C LEU A 242 4.55 -13.14 -8.90
N THR A 243 5.82 -12.82 -8.62
CA THR A 243 6.89 -13.83 -8.62
C THR A 243 6.82 -14.76 -7.41
N GLU A 244 6.18 -14.32 -6.32
CA GLU A 244 5.97 -15.14 -5.14
C GLU A 244 4.83 -16.14 -5.36
N LYS A 245 5.15 -17.44 -5.30
CA LYS A 245 4.18 -18.53 -5.55
C LYS A 245 2.87 -18.41 -4.74
N PRO A 246 2.87 -18.08 -3.43
CA PRO A 246 1.63 -17.95 -2.67
C PRO A 246 0.73 -16.83 -3.21
N VAL A 247 1.32 -15.68 -3.54
CA VAL A 247 0.62 -14.52 -4.08
C VAL A 247 0.05 -14.83 -5.46
N ALA A 248 0.87 -15.36 -6.36
CA ALA A 248 0.45 -15.74 -7.71
C ALA A 248 -0.68 -16.77 -7.69
N ASN A 249 -0.59 -17.79 -6.84
CA ASN A 249 -1.63 -18.80 -6.70
C ASN A 249 -2.94 -18.21 -6.16
N GLY A 250 -2.88 -17.25 -5.24
CA GLY A 250 -4.05 -16.52 -4.77
C GLY A 250 -4.75 -15.76 -5.89
N PHE A 251 -4.00 -14.99 -6.68
CA PHE A 251 -4.50 -14.27 -7.85
C PHE A 251 -5.14 -15.21 -8.87
N ASN A 252 -4.44 -16.28 -9.24
CA ASN A 252 -4.93 -17.25 -10.23
C ASN A 252 -6.25 -17.91 -9.80
N LYS A 253 -6.37 -18.32 -8.53
CA LYS A 253 -7.62 -18.92 -8.03
C LYS A 253 -8.80 -17.97 -8.16
N VAL A 254 -8.61 -16.69 -7.84
CA VAL A 254 -9.68 -15.69 -7.96
C VAL A 254 -10.02 -15.45 -9.43
N ILE A 255 -9.02 -15.30 -10.30
CA ILE A 255 -9.24 -15.10 -11.74
C ILE A 255 -10.01 -16.27 -12.36
N THR A 256 -9.72 -17.52 -11.98
CA THR A 256 -10.51 -18.68 -12.42
C THR A 256 -11.99 -18.54 -12.06
N GLU A 257 -12.31 -18.05 -10.86
CA GLU A 257 -13.69 -17.86 -10.44
C GLU A 257 -14.35 -16.66 -11.11
N LEU A 258 -13.62 -15.56 -11.34
CA LEU A 258 -14.11 -14.42 -12.11
C LEU A 258 -14.48 -14.83 -13.54
N LEU A 259 -13.72 -15.73 -14.17
CA LEU A 259 -14.00 -16.25 -15.52
C LEU A 259 -15.27 -17.11 -15.57
N ARG A 260 -15.72 -17.65 -14.43
CA ARG A 260 -16.94 -18.47 -14.30
C ARG A 260 -18.18 -17.64 -13.97
N THR A 261 -18.00 -16.43 -13.47
CA THR A 261 -19.08 -15.49 -13.16
C THR A 261 -19.95 -15.24 -14.39
N LYS A 262 -21.28 -15.22 -14.19
CA LYS A 262 -22.27 -15.02 -15.27
C LYS A 262 -22.85 -13.60 -15.33
N CYS A 263 -22.71 -12.82 -14.27
CA CYS A 263 -23.31 -11.49 -14.11
C CYS A 263 -22.44 -10.35 -14.68
N HIS A 264 -21.72 -10.59 -15.77
CA HIS A 264 -20.85 -9.56 -16.36
C HIS A 264 -21.64 -8.52 -17.17
N THR A 265 -21.44 -7.24 -16.88
CA THR A 265 -21.77 -6.12 -17.76
C THR A 265 -20.62 -5.87 -18.74
N ASP A 266 -20.84 -5.08 -19.80
CA ASP A 266 -19.78 -4.74 -20.75
C ASP A 266 -18.60 -4.03 -20.06
N GLU A 267 -18.91 -3.13 -19.11
CA GLU A 267 -17.93 -2.45 -18.26
C GLU A 267 -17.11 -3.45 -17.43
N THR A 268 -17.75 -4.41 -16.74
CA THR A 268 -16.99 -5.39 -15.93
C THR A 268 -16.16 -6.33 -16.80
N ARG A 269 -16.60 -6.63 -18.03
CA ARG A 269 -15.79 -7.42 -18.99
C ARG A 269 -14.53 -6.66 -19.39
N GLU A 270 -14.64 -5.37 -19.67
CA GLU A 270 -13.49 -4.53 -20.01
C GLU A 270 -12.50 -4.43 -18.84
N GLU A 271 -12.99 -4.12 -17.64
CA GLU A 271 -12.15 -4.04 -16.44
C GLU A 271 -11.49 -5.38 -16.12
N MET A 272 -12.20 -6.48 -16.34
CA MET A 272 -11.67 -7.83 -16.16
C MET A 272 -10.61 -8.17 -17.20
N ALA A 273 -10.81 -7.80 -18.47
CA ALA A 273 -9.80 -7.96 -19.52
C ALA A 273 -8.52 -7.20 -19.16
N ASN A 274 -8.65 -5.97 -18.67
CA ASN A 274 -7.53 -5.16 -18.20
C ASN A 274 -6.80 -5.80 -17.01
N LEU A 275 -7.54 -6.31 -16.02
CA LEU A 275 -6.97 -7.02 -14.87
C LEU A 275 -6.16 -8.27 -15.30
N ILE A 276 -6.71 -9.05 -16.23
CA ILE A 276 -6.09 -10.26 -16.77
C ILE A 276 -4.83 -9.92 -17.56
N SER A 277 -4.90 -8.89 -18.41
CA SER A 277 -3.74 -8.36 -19.15
C SER A 277 -2.61 -7.97 -18.20
N CYS A 278 -2.91 -7.16 -17.18
CA CYS A 278 -1.94 -6.75 -16.16
C CYS A 278 -1.35 -7.96 -15.42
N THR A 279 -2.19 -8.90 -15.00
CA THR A 279 -1.75 -10.09 -14.25
C THR A 279 -0.85 -10.98 -15.12
N ALA A 280 -1.21 -11.19 -16.39
CA ALA A 280 -0.41 -11.96 -17.34
C ALA A 280 0.95 -11.28 -17.62
N ALA A 281 0.96 -9.96 -17.81
CA ALA A 281 2.18 -9.18 -18.04
C ALA A 281 3.12 -9.24 -16.82
N LEU A 282 2.59 -9.27 -15.60
CA LEU A 282 3.37 -9.25 -14.36
C LEU A 282 3.74 -10.64 -13.82
N SER A 283 3.09 -11.70 -14.29
CA SER A 283 3.39 -13.07 -13.88
C SER A 283 4.74 -13.53 -14.43
N PRO A 284 5.60 -14.17 -13.61
CA PRO A 284 6.94 -14.60 -14.03
C PRO A 284 6.92 -15.64 -15.16
N ASP A 285 5.89 -16.48 -15.21
CA ASP A 285 5.82 -17.66 -16.08
C ASP A 285 4.57 -17.65 -16.97
N LEU A 286 4.66 -18.31 -18.12
CA LEU A 286 3.53 -18.60 -19.03
C LEU A 286 2.42 -19.46 -18.39
N THR A 287 2.60 -19.88 -17.13
CA THR A 287 1.62 -20.71 -16.41
C THR A 287 0.27 -20.02 -16.24
N PHE A 288 0.22 -18.68 -16.29
CA PHE A 288 -1.03 -17.94 -16.24
C PHE A 288 -1.91 -18.23 -17.47
N SER A 289 -1.39 -18.03 -18.68
CA SER A 289 -2.12 -18.28 -19.92
C SER A 289 -2.38 -19.77 -20.16
N GLN A 290 -1.57 -20.67 -19.61
CA GLN A 290 -1.82 -22.11 -19.66
C GLN A 290 -2.92 -22.58 -18.70
N LYS A 291 -3.19 -21.85 -17.61
CA LYS A 291 -4.16 -22.23 -16.57
C LYS A 291 -5.56 -21.68 -16.81
N HIS A 292 -5.70 -20.67 -17.66
CA HIS A 292 -6.95 -19.96 -17.86
C HIS A 292 -7.38 -20.06 -19.32
N ASP A 293 -8.58 -20.59 -19.55
CA ASP A 293 -9.25 -20.47 -20.84
C ASP A 293 -9.79 -19.04 -20.96
N LEU A 294 -9.14 -18.23 -21.81
CA LEU A 294 -9.46 -16.82 -22.02
C LEU A 294 -10.48 -16.61 -23.15
N SER A 295 -11.04 -17.68 -23.72
CA SER A 295 -12.01 -17.60 -24.81
C SER A 295 -13.30 -16.85 -24.46
N SER A 296 -13.61 -16.71 -23.16
CA SER A 296 -14.79 -15.99 -22.66
C SER A 296 -14.65 -14.47 -22.60
N ILE A 297 -13.48 -13.91 -22.96
CA ILE A 297 -13.22 -12.47 -22.96
C ILE A 297 -12.99 -12.02 -24.40
N GLU A 298 -13.93 -11.24 -24.95
CA GLU A 298 -13.97 -10.80 -26.36
C GLU A 298 -12.82 -9.88 -26.79
N ALA A 299 -12.01 -9.41 -25.85
CA ALA A 299 -10.68 -8.93 -26.13
C ALA A 299 -9.69 -9.98 -25.61
N PRO A 300 -9.33 -11.02 -26.40
CA PRO A 300 -8.02 -11.59 -26.19
C PRO A 300 -7.07 -10.39 -26.24
N PRO A 301 -6.12 -10.23 -25.30
CA PRO A 301 -5.09 -9.22 -25.47
C PRO A 301 -4.39 -9.56 -26.79
N ASN A 302 -4.83 -8.92 -27.88
CA ASN A 302 -4.21 -8.99 -29.18
C ASN A 302 -2.83 -8.39 -28.92
N SER A 303 -1.84 -9.27 -28.82
CA SER A 303 -0.55 -9.13 -28.12
C SER A 303 -0.56 -9.56 -26.64
N LEU A 304 -0.68 -10.87 -26.45
CA LEU A 304 0.09 -11.60 -25.44
C LEU A 304 1.60 -11.44 -25.78
N GLU A 305 2.10 -10.21 -25.73
CA GLU A 305 3.50 -9.81 -25.61
C GLU A 305 4.05 -10.28 -24.25
N GLN A 306 3.76 -11.54 -23.87
CA GLN A 306 4.36 -12.25 -22.74
C GLN A 306 5.90 -12.32 -22.84
N LEU A 307 6.44 -11.89 -23.99
CA LEU A 307 7.83 -11.80 -24.39
C LEU A 307 8.27 -10.40 -24.81
N SER A 308 7.45 -9.34 -24.69
CA SER A 308 8.02 -8.01 -24.96
C SER A 308 9.07 -7.72 -23.90
N LEU A 309 10.22 -7.23 -24.37
CA LEU A 309 11.32 -6.83 -23.50
C LEU A 309 10.82 -5.91 -22.38
N ALA A 310 9.81 -5.08 -22.65
CA ALA A 310 9.17 -4.22 -21.66
C ALA A 310 8.54 -5.01 -20.49
N ALA A 311 7.70 -6.01 -20.75
CA ALA A 311 7.10 -6.84 -19.70
C ALA A 311 8.18 -7.58 -18.89
N GLY A 312 9.18 -8.14 -19.58
CA GLY A 312 10.35 -8.77 -18.95
C GLY A 312 11.10 -7.81 -18.02
N CYS A 313 11.38 -6.59 -18.48
CA CYS A 313 12.00 -5.54 -17.66
C CYS A 313 11.14 -5.17 -16.46
N VAL A 314 9.83 -4.98 -16.62
CA VAL A 314 8.92 -4.64 -15.51
C VAL A 314 8.91 -5.72 -14.43
N ARG A 315 8.90 -7.00 -14.81
CA ARG A 315 8.99 -8.15 -13.87
C ARG A 315 10.27 -8.14 -13.06
N VAL A 316 11.38 -7.64 -13.62
CA VAL A 316 12.67 -7.51 -12.92
C VAL A 316 12.71 -6.24 -12.07
N ILE A 317 12.16 -5.13 -12.56
CA ILE A 317 12.20 -3.82 -11.90
C ILE A 317 11.30 -3.79 -10.66
N ARG A 318 10.05 -4.26 -10.75
CA ARG A 318 9.07 -4.12 -9.65
C ARG A 318 9.53 -4.76 -8.34
N PRO A 319 10.06 -6.00 -8.31
CA PRO A 319 10.57 -6.58 -7.07
C PRO A 319 11.71 -5.78 -6.45
N ARG A 320 12.52 -5.08 -7.27
CA ARG A 320 13.63 -4.23 -6.80
C ARG A 320 13.15 -2.91 -6.18
N ILE A 321 11.98 -2.41 -6.58
CA ILE A 321 11.36 -1.23 -5.96
C ILE A 321 10.77 -1.57 -4.59
N GLY A 322 10.22 -2.79 -4.45
CA GLY A 322 9.55 -3.28 -3.24
C GLY A 322 8.10 -2.79 -3.11
N GLY A 323 7.31 -3.42 -2.22
CA GLY A 323 5.88 -3.11 -2.06
C GLY A 323 5.62 -1.84 -1.24
N LYS A 324 6.44 -1.56 -0.23
CA LYS A 324 6.28 -0.37 0.62
C LYS A 324 6.41 0.94 -0.17
N ARG A 325 5.33 1.72 -0.22
CA ARG A 325 5.23 3.00 -0.96
C ARG A 325 5.63 2.86 -2.43
N PHE A 326 5.29 1.72 -3.04
CA PHE A 326 5.65 1.41 -4.43
C PHE A 326 5.25 2.54 -5.39
N TYR A 327 4.00 2.97 -5.37
CA TYR A 327 3.49 4.01 -6.26
C TYR A 327 4.30 5.32 -6.13
N GLU A 328 4.53 5.81 -4.90
CA GLU A 328 5.35 7.01 -4.66
C GLU A 328 6.78 6.85 -5.19
N ARG A 329 7.39 5.68 -5.00
CA ARG A 329 8.75 5.40 -5.47
C ARG A 329 8.83 5.40 -6.99
N VAL A 330 7.84 4.81 -7.67
CA VAL A 330 7.73 4.85 -9.13
C VAL A 330 7.56 6.29 -9.63
N GLN A 331 6.71 7.09 -8.98
CA GLN A 331 6.51 8.48 -9.37
C GLN A 331 7.79 9.33 -9.27
N ARG A 332 8.70 8.99 -8.36
CA ARG A 332 10.01 9.65 -8.19
C ARG A 332 11.09 9.19 -9.17
N LEU A 333 10.84 8.15 -9.97
CA LEU A 333 11.81 7.72 -10.99
C LEU A 333 11.96 8.80 -12.06
N ASN A 334 13.21 9.02 -12.49
CA ASN A 334 13.54 9.96 -13.55
C ASN A 334 13.32 9.32 -14.94
N CYS A 335 12.06 9.10 -15.30
CA CYS A 335 11.66 8.52 -16.59
C CYS A 335 10.31 9.09 -17.08
N LYS A 336 9.98 8.83 -18.35
CA LYS A 336 8.72 9.27 -18.98
C LYS A 336 7.50 8.67 -18.27
N GLN A 337 6.36 9.36 -18.35
CA GLN A 337 5.12 8.92 -17.70
C GLN A 337 4.64 7.55 -18.22
N GLY A 338 4.73 7.28 -19.52
CA GLY A 338 4.39 5.97 -20.09
C GLY A 338 5.22 4.82 -19.50
N VAL A 339 6.50 5.06 -19.18
CA VAL A 339 7.37 4.08 -18.50
C VAL A 339 6.91 3.85 -17.06
N LYS A 340 6.55 4.93 -16.33
CA LYS A 340 5.99 4.81 -14.98
C LYS A 340 4.68 4.02 -15.00
N HIS A 341 3.80 4.29 -15.96
CA HIS A 341 2.56 3.53 -16.18
C HIS A 341 2.84 2.05 -16.43
N CYS A 342 3.80 1.73 -17.32
CA CYS A 342 4.24 0.36 -17.57
C CYS A 342 4.75 -0.33 -16.30
N ILE A 343 5.52 0.37 -15.46
CA ILE A 343 6.01 -0.20 -14.19
C ILE A 343 4.83 -0.49 -13.24
N ILE A 344 3.81 0.37 -13.21
CA ILE A 344 2.66 0.26 -12.28
C ILE A 344 1.66 -0.81 -12.71
N PHE A 345 1.37 -0.93 -14.00
CA PHE A 345 0.31 -1.81 -14.50
C PHE A 345 0.83 -2.99 -15.33
N GLY A 346 2.10 -2.98 -15.75
CA GLY A 346 2.65 -4.00 -16.65
C GLY A 346 2.32 -3.77 -18.13
N GLN A 347 1.60 -2.69 -18.45
CA GLN A 347 1.16 -2.37 -19.82
C GLN A 347 1.34 -0.89 -20.16
N LYS A 348 1.43 -0.58 -21.46
CA LYS A 348 1.48 0.80 -21.95
C LYS A 348 0.19 1.53 -21.59
N ASP A 349 0.32 2.85 -21.46
CA ASP A 349 -0.84 3.70 -21.24
C ASP A 349 -1.71 3.67 -22.50
N PRO A 350 -3.00 3.30 -22.41
CA PRO A 350 -3.89 3.23 -23.57
C PRO A 350 -4.04 4.58 -24.29
N ASP A 351 -3.78 5.69 -23.59
CA ASP A 351 -3.87 7.05 -24.13
C ASP A 351 -2.51 7.59 -24.65
N GLU A 352 -1.43 6.80 -24.58
CA GLU A 352 -0.13 7.23 -25.11
C GLU A 352 -0.15 7.20 -26.66
N PRO A 353 0.13 8.34 -27.34
CA PRO A 353 0.12 8.37 -28.79
C PRO A 353 1.13 7.35 -29.32
N LYS A 354 0.66 6.47 -30.21
CA LYS A 354 1.54 5.48 -30.86
C LYS A 354 2.71 6.24 -31.48
N PRO A 355 3.97 5.82 -31.26
CA PRO A 355 5.09 6.46 -31.91
C PRO A 355 4.86 6.38 -33.41
N GLU A 356 4.84 7.54 -34.08
CA GLU A 356 4.88 7.59 -35.54
C GLU A 356 6.12 6.81 -35.96
N LEU A 357 5.90 5.69 -36.64
CA LEU A 357 6.94 4.97 -37.35
C LEU A 357 7.45 5.92 -38.42
N THR A 358 8.47 6.70 -38.09
CA THR A 358 9.27 7.37 -39.10
C THR A 358 9.92 6.26 -39.92
N PRO A 359 9.60 6.12 -41.22
CA PRO A 359 10.23 5.10 -42.04
C PRO A 359 11.73 5.34 -42.00
N TYR A 360 12.47 4.29 -41.63
CA TYR A 360 13.92 4.28 -41.69
C TYR A 360 14.34 4.65 -43.11
N ARG A 361 14.79 5.89 -43.32
CA ARG A 361 15.52 6.28 -44.53
C ARG A 361 16.95 5.79 -44.33
N PRO A 362 17.44 4.84 -45.14
CA PRO A 362 18.87 4.58 -45.17
C PRO A 362 19.55 5.90 -45.57
N THR A 363 20.53 6.32 -44.79
CA THR A 363 21.37 7.49 -45.11
C THR A 363 22.00 7.29 -46.48
N GLU A 364 21.65 8.17 -47.41
CA GLU A 364 22.36 8.34 -48.68
C GLU A 364 23.83 8.67 -48.37
N SER A 365 24.71 7.95 -49.07
CA SER A 365 26.14 8.16 -49.09
C SER A 365 26.47 9.60 -49.51
N VAL A 366 27.14 10.33 -48.62
CA VAL A 366 27.72 11.64 -48.93
C VAL A 366 29.10 11.43 -49.55
N GLY A 367 29.30 11.97 -50.76
CA GLY A 367 30.61 12.44 -51.20
C GLY A 367 31.00 12.10 -52.63
N ASP A 368 30.36 12.76 -53.61
CA ASP A 368 31.08 13.14 -54.83
C ASP A 368 31.51 14.60 -54.66
N VAL A 369 32.83 14.82 -54.60
CA VAL A 369 33.44 16.15 -54.61
C VAL A 369 33.75 16.50 -56.07
N THR A 370 33.13 17.59 -56.50
CA THR A 370 33.39 18.33 -57.74
C THR A 370 34.87 18.61 -57.98
N GLU A 371 35.33 18.41 -59.23
CA GLU A 371 36.33 19.31 -59.82
C GLU A 371 36.12 19.45 -61.34
N THR A 372 36.24 20.69 -61.79
CA THR A 372 35.78 21.23 -63.07
C THR A 372 36.83 21.12 -64.19
N THR A 373 36.39 20.63 -65.36
CA THR A 373 36.76 21.01 -66.75
C THR A 373 38.22 21.34 -67.12
N THR A 374 38.81 20.58 -68.05
CA THR A 374 39.06 21.00 -69.46
C THR A 374 39.72 19.90 -70.32
N SER A 375 39.38 19.94 -71.61
CA SER A 375 39.71 19.00 -72.68
C SER A 375 41.18 18.99 -73.10
N LYS A 376 41.74 17.81 -73.44
CA LYS A 376 42.47 17.53 -74.69
C LYS A 376 43.00 16.08 -74.76
N THR A 377 42.67 15.44 -75.88
CA THR A 377 43.27 14.25 -76.48
C THR A 377 44.79 14.41 -76.61
N THR A 378 45.61 13.36 -76.40
CA THR A 378 46.46 12.64 -77.39
C THR A 378 47.40 11.61 -76.70
N THR A 379 47.37 10.37 -77.20
CA THR A 379 48.44 9.32 -77.34
C THR A 379 49.53 9.05 -76.28
N ALA A 380 49.54 7.76 -75.91
CA ALA A 380 50.61 6.75 -76.04
C ALA A 380 51.87 6.76 -75.14
N ASN A 381 52.09 5.55 -74.61
CA ASN A 381 53.34 4.79 -74.50
C ASN A 381 54.24 4.86 -73.24
N GLN A 382 54.55 3.64 -72.80
CA GLN A 382 55.81 3.14 -72.21
C GLN A 382 56.04 3.26 -70.69
N SER A 383 56.07 2.08 -70.05
CA SER A 383 56.85 1.68 -68.87
C SER A 383 58.38 1.92 -69.09
N PRO A 384 59.31 1.58 -68.16
CA PRO A 384 59.19 1.07 -66.78
C PRO A 384 60.21 1.70 -65.80
N SER A 385 60.43 1.05 -64.65
CA SER A 385 61.64 1.08 -63.78
C SER A 385 61.85 2.36 -62.94
N GLN A 386 62.36 2.35 -61.70
CA GLN A 386 63.12 1.36 -60.93
C GLN A 386 63.18 1.82 -59.45
N THR A 387 63.70 0.94 -58.59
CA THR A 387 64.47 1.21 -57.35
C THR A 387 63.76 1.65 -56.04
N ASN A 388 63.61 0.66 -55.15
CA ASN A 388 63.94 0.70 -53.70
C ASN A 388 65.35 1.30 -53.44
N PRO A 389 65.87 1.50 -52.20
CA PRO A 389 65.36 1.23 -50.83
C PRO A 389 65.47 2.53 -49.96
N SER A 390 65.27 2.63 -48.65
CA SER A 390 65.89 1.92 -47.52
C SER A 390 65.38 2.54 -46.21
N THR A 391 65.21 1.71 -45.17
CA THR A 391 65.57 1.91 -43.73
C THR A 391 65.55 3.35 -43.17
N ASN A 392 64.80 3.64 -42.11
CA ASN A 392 64.94 3.09 -40.74
C ASN A 392 63.63 3.19 -39.97
#